data_AF-A0A534Z0C5-F1
#
_entry.id   AF-A0A534Z0C5-F1
#
_cell.length_a   1.000
_cell.length_b   1.000
_cell.length_c   1.000
_cell.angle_alpha   90.00
_cell.angle_beta   90.00
_cell.angle_gamma   90.00
#
_symmetry.space_group_name_H-M   'P 1'
#
loop_
_entity.id
_entity.type
_entity.pdbx_description
1 polymer ?
#
loop_
_entity_poly.entity_id
_entity_poly.type
_entity_poly.pdbx_seq_one_letter_code
_entity_poly.pdbx_strand_id
1 'polypeptide(L)'
;MGCRISGTSSWAEPPTADVRALPGIRYYLARAGDPSTLIAPPYDVISDAEVQRFQAMSPYNVTRLTRPGSDYAGAAATFEKWLDGGILNEDPPSMYVHEVEFDGRRRRDLIAALRL
;
A
#
# COMPACT_ATOMS: atom_id res chain seq x y z
N MET A 1 19.72 11.32 11.77
CA MET A 1 20.06 11.93 10.47
C MET A 1 18.90 12.82 10.06
N GLY A 2 19.12 14.13 10.04
CA GLY A 2 18.06 15.13 9.89
C GLY A 2 17.58 15.28 8.45
N CYS A 3 16.27 15.16 8.24
CA CYS A 3 15.63 15.65 7.03
C CYS A 3 15.64 17.19 7.09
N ARG A 4 16.46 17.83 6.26
CA ARG A 4 16.39 19.29 6.06
C ARG A 4 15.10 19.58 5.30
N ILE A 5 14.18 20.20 6.00
CA ILE A 5 13.04 20.93 5.44
C ILE A 5 13.54 21.90 4.37
N SER A 6 13.35 21.55 3.10
CA SER A 6 13.36 22.51 1.99
C SER A 6 12.05 23.30 2.05
N GLY A 7 11.89 24.11 3.09
CA GLY A 7 10.76 25.02 3.22
C GLY A 7 11.04 26.27 2.41
N THR A 8 10.63 26.32 1.15
CA THR A 8 10.42 27.60 0.47
C THR A 8 9.02 28.09 0.82
N SER A 9 8.83 28.58 2.04
CA SER A 9 7.68 29.43 2.33
C SER A 9 8.11 30.88 2.11
N SER A 10 7.50 31.55 1.14
CA SER A 10 7.69 32.98 0.90
C SER A 10 6.92 33.87 1.89
N TRP A 11 6.23 33.30 2.88
CA TRP A 11 5.44 34.04 3.85
C TRP A 11 5.60 33.44 5.26
N ALA A 12 5.71 34.30 6.27
CA ALA A 12 6.00 33.97 7.67
C ALA A 12 4.83 33.29 8.41
N GLU A 13 4.03 32.48 7.72
CA GLU A 13 2.93 31.71 8.30
C GLU A 13 3.28 30.22 8.34
N PRO A 14 2.85 29.49 9.39
CA PRO A 14 3.01 28.05 9.44
C PRO A 14 2.26 27.41 8.26
N PRO A 15 2.82 26.38 7.61
CA PRO A 15 2.18 25.74 6.47
C PRO A 15 0.81 25.19 6.85
N THR A 16 -0.20 25.47 6.02
CA THR A 16 -1.58 24.98 6.18
C THR A 16 -1.67 23.45 6.22
N ALA A 17 -0.71 22.76 5.62
CA ALA A 17 -0.55 21.32 5.66
C ALA A 17 0.94 20.96 5.57
N ASP A 18 1.41 20.10 6.45
CA ASP A 18 2.77 19.54 6.44
C ASP A 18 2.72 18.14 5.81
N VAL A 19 3.09 18.08 4.53
CA VAL A 19 3.05 16.87 3.70
C VAL A 19 4.45 16.30 3.57
N ARG A 20 4.62 15.03 3.96
CA ARG A 20 5.92 14.35 4.00
C ARG A 20 5.88 13.01 3.28
N ALA A 21 7.03 12.66 2.70
CA ALA A 21 7.25 11.34 2.16
C ALA A 21 7.14 10.28 3.27
N LEU A 22 6.59 9.12 2.93
CA LEU A 22 6.51 7.95 3.81
C LEU A 22 7.12 6.74 3.10
N PRO A 23 7.72 5.80 3.84
CA PRO A 23 8.20 4.57 3.25
C PRO A 23 7.01 3.62 3.04
N GLY A 24 6.53 3.51 1.81
CA GLY A 24 5.43 2.60 1.47
C GLY A 24 5.91 1.16 1.38
N ILE A 25 4.99 0.22 1.59
CA ILE A 25 5.26 -1.21 1.44
C ILE A 25 4.70 -1.68 0.09
N ARG A 26 5.53 -2.34 -0.72
CA ARG A 26 5.17 -2.83 -2.05
C ARG A 26 5.65 -4.24 -2.30
N TYR A 27 4.96 -4.96 -3.19
CA TYR A 27 5.46 -6.24 -3.68
C TYR A 27 6.78 -6.06 -4.45
N TYR A 28 7.76 -6.90 -4.13
CA TYR A 28 8.94 -7.09 -4.95
C TYR A 28 8.65 -8.15 -6.03
N LEU A 29 8.17 -7.69 -7.18
CA LEU A 29 7.60 -8.54 -8.23
C LEU A 29 8.55 -9.61 -8.76
N ALA A 30 9.87 -9.37 -8.73
CA ALA A 30 10.86 -10.38 -9.13
C ALA A 30 10.83 -11.64 -8.26
N ARG A 31 10.32 -11.55 -7.02
CA ARG A 31 10.10 -12.70 -6.13
C ARG A 31 8.63 -13.06 -5.96
N ALA A 32 7.76 -12.05 -5.89
CA ALA A 32 6.34 -12.24 -5.67
C ALA A 32 5.61 -12.81 -6.91
N GLY A 33 6.12 -12.55 -8.11
CA GLY A 33 5.55 -13.01 -9.38
C GLY A 33 4.64 -11.98 -10.05
N ASP A 34 3.68 -12.48 -10.83
CA ASP A 34 2.77 -11.65 -11.64
C ASP A 34 1.79 -10.85 -10.75
N PRO A 35 1.81 -9.49 -10.78
CA PRO A 35 0.88 -8.64 -10.04
C PRO A 35 -0.60 -9.03 -10.17
N SER A 36 -1.02 -9.54 -11.34
CA SER A 36 -2.42 -9.91 -11.61
C SER A 36 -2.94 -11.00 -10.68
N THR A 37 -2.02 -11.80 -10.11
CA THR A 37 -2.32 -12.88 -9.18
C THR A 37 -2.13 -12.49 -7.70
N LEU A 38 -1.53 -11.33 -7.44
CA LEU A 38 -1.18 -10.86 -6.09
C LEU A 38 -2.24 -9.94 -5.48
N ILE A 39 -3.00 -9.25 -6.31
CA ILE A 39 -4.02 -8.29 -5.88
C ILE A 39 -5.43 -8.90 -5.92
N ALA A 40 -6.36 -8.21 -5.28
CA ALA A 40 -7.79 -8.54 -5.29
C ALA A 40 -8.61 -7.24 -5.26
N PRO A 41 -9.91 -7.29 -5.60
CA PRO A 41 -10.83 -6.19 -5.34
C PRO A 41 -10.86 -5.81 -3.85
N PRO A 42 -11.45 -4.65 -3.50
CA PRO A 42 -11.62 -4.25 -2.10
C PRO A 42 -12.21 -5.36 -1.23
N TYR A 43 -11.72 -5.47 0.00
CA TYR A 43 -12.00 -6.60 0.87
C TYR A 43 -13.49 -6.71 1.24
N ASP A 44 -14.22 -5.61 1.23
CA ASP A 44 -15.64 -5.51 1.55
C ASP A 44 -16.58 -5.99 0.44
N VAL A 45 -16.08 -6.18 -0.78
CA VAL A 45 -16.90 -6.56 -1.95
C VAL A 45 -16.69 -8.00 -2.45
N ILE A 46 -15.78 -8.77 -1.84
CA ILE A 46 -15.49 -10.15 -2.27
C ILE A 46 -16.11 -11.20 -1.33
N SER A 47 -16.65 -12.27 -1.90
CA SER A 47 -17.20 -13.41 -1.15
C SER A 47 -16.12 -14.35 -0.61
N ASP A 48 -16.45 -15.24 0.33
CA ASP A 48 -15.50 -16.22 0.87
C ASP A 48 -15.02 -17.22 -0.20
N ALA A 49 -15.88 -17.58 -1.16
CA ALA A 49 -15.50 -18.40 -2.31
C ALA A 49 -14.48 -17.67 -3.22
N GLU A 50 -14.65 -16.37 -3.41
CA GLU A 50 -13.68 -15.55 -4.15
C GLU A 50 -12.36 -15.40 -3.39
N VAL A 51 -12.39 -15.24 -2.06
CA VAL A 51 -11.18 -15.24 -1.24
C VAL A 51 -10.40 -16.53 -1.44
N GLN A 52 -11.06 -17.69 -1.37
CA GLN A 52 -10.40 -18.98 -1.62
C GLN A 52 -9.81 -19.05 -3.04
N ARG A 53 -10.54 -18.56 -4.04
CA ARG A 53 -10.07 -18.51 -5.43
C ARG A 53 -8.82 -17.63 -5.56
N PHE A 54 -8.82 -16.43 -5.00
CA PHE A 54 -7.66 -15.53 -5.04
C PHE A 54 -6.44 -16.11 -4.30
N GLN A 55 -6.66 -16.73 -3.14
CA GLN A 55 -5.60 -17.41 -2.39
C GLN A 55 -5.01 -18.63 -3.11
N ALA A 56 -5.79 -19.26 -4.00
CA ALA A 56 -5.32 -20.36 -4.84
C ALA A 56 -4.51 -19.87 -6.07
N MET A 57 -4.72 -18.63 -6.52
CA MET A 57 -3.97 -18.04 -7.64
C MET A 57 -2.49 -17.77 -7.27
N SER A 58 -2.22 -17.41 -6.02
CA SER A 58 -0.87 -17.19 -5.53
C SER A 58 -0.78 -17.39 -4.02
N PRO A 59 0.31 -17.99 -3.50
CA PRO A 59 0.58 -18.01 -2.06
C PRO A 59 0.75 -16.60 -1.47
N TYR A 60 1.06 -15.61 -2.30
CA TYR A 60 1.28 -14.21 -1.92
C TYR A 60 0.11 -13.28 -2.27
N ASN A 61 -1.10 -13.83 -2.48
CA ASN A 61 -2.26 -12.98 -2.74
C ASN A 61 -2.65 -12.15 -1.49
N VAL A 62 -2.88 -10.86 -1.69
CA VAL A 62 -3.13 -9.85 -0.65
C VAL A 62 -4.32 -10.17 0.26
N THR A 63 -5.27 -10.99 -0.21
CA THR A 63 -6.42 -11.44 0.60
C THR A 63 -6.01 -12.20 1.86
N ARG A 64 -4.80 -12.77 1.91
CA ARG A 64 -4.24 -13.36 3.15
C ARG A 64 -4.02 -12.33 4.25
N LEU A 65 -3.83 -11.06 3.87
CA LEU A 65 -3.63 -9.94 4.79
C LEU A 65 -4.92 -9.15 4.99
N THR A 66 -5.68 -8.89 3.92
CA THR A 66 -6.86 -8.01 3.97
C THR A 66 -8.17 -8.73 4.27
N ARG A 67 -8.22 -10.06 4.09
CA ARG A 67 -9.39 -10.92 4.38
C ARG A 67 -9.00 -12.19 5.17
N PRO A 68 -8.44 -12.06 6.38
CA PRO A 68 -8.01 -13.22 7.18
C PRO A 68 -9.16 -13.93 7.92
N GLY A 69 -10.40 -13.50 7.75
CA GLY A 69 -11.53 -13.98 8.56
C GLY A 69 -11.35 -13.53 10.02
N SER A 70 -11.25 -14.47 10.95
CA SER A 70 -10.99 -14.18 12.37
C SER A 70 -9.50 -14.23 12.75
N ASP A 71 -8.61 -14.69 11.86
CA ASP A 71 -7.19 -14.91 12.16
C ASP A 71 -6.29 -13.70 11.87
N TYR A 72 -6.54 -12.59 12.57
CA TYR A 72 -5.74 -11.37 12.42
C TYR A 72 -4.28 -11.55 12.89
N ALA A 73 -4.04 -12.42 13.87
CA ALA A 73 -2.69 -12.72 14.33
C ALA A 73 -1.88 -13.46 13.25
N GLY A 74 -2.49 -14.43 12.57
CA GLY A 74 -1.90 -15.11 11.42
C GLY A 74 -1.67 -14.18 10.24
N ALA A 75 -2.56 -13.21 10.01
CA ALA A 75 -2.37 -12.17 9.00
C ALA A 75 -1.13 -11.30 9.29
N ALA A 76 -0.98 -10.84 10.54
CA ALA A 76 0.19 -10.08 10.98
C ALA A 76 1.49 -10.89 10.83
N ALA A 77 1.49 -12.14 11.28
CA ALA A 77 2.66 -13.03 11.11
C ALA A 77 2.99 -13.29 9.63
N THR A 78 1.97 -13.39 8.77
CA THR A 78 2.15 -13.52 7.32
C THR A 78 2.77 -12.26 6.72
N PHE A 79 2.31 -11.08 7.15
CA PHE A 79 2.86 -9.79 6.71
C PHE A 79 4.35 -9.66 7.07
N GLU A 80 4.73 -9.93 8.32
CA GLU A 80 6.13 -9.92 8.75
C GLU A 80 6.98 -10.92 7.96
N LYS A 81 6.47 -12.15 7.78
CA LYS A 81 7.16 -13.16 6.98
C LYS A 81 7.39 -12.71 5.52
N TRP A 82 6.45 -11.97 4.95
CA TRP A 82 6.59 -11.45 3.59
C TRP A 82 7.59 -10.32 3.50
N LEU A 83 7.69 -9.46 4.53
CA LEU A 83 8.75 -8.46 4.65
C LEU A 83 10.12 -9.12 4.77
N ASP A 84 10.29 -10.02 5.73
CA ASP A 84 11.55 -10.74 5.97
C ASP A 84 11.99 -11.57 4.77
N GLY A 85 11.03 -12.17 4.04
CA GLY A 85 11.28 -12.97 2.84
C GLY A 85 11.58 -12.15 1.58
N GLY A 86 11.42 -10.82 1.63
CA GLY A 86 11.53 -9.94 0.47
C GLY A 86 10.44 -10.16 -0.58
N ILE A 87 9.25 -10.62 -0.15
CA ILE A 87 8.04 -10.65 -0.97
C ILE A 87 7.42 -9.24 -0.98
N LEU A 88 7.41 -8.60 0.18
CA LEU A 88 7.13 -7.19 0.36
C LEU A 88 8.44 -6.48 0.71
N ASN A 89 8.63 -5.29 0.15
CA ASN A 89 9.76 -4.43 0.46
C ASN A 89 9.26 -3.04 0.84
N GLU A 90 10.01 -2.40 1.74
CA GLU A 90 9.88 -0.99 2.06
C GLU A 90 10.57 -0.15 0.98
N ASP A 91 9.85 0.79 0.41
CA ASP A 91 10.42 1.80 -0.48
C ASP A 91 11.24 2.82 0.33
N PRO A 92 12.23 3.49 -0.29
CA PRO A 92 12.77 4.73 0.28
C PRO A 92 11.63 5.72 0.55
N PRO A 93 11.77 6.66 1.53
CA PRO A 93 10.74 7.67 1.79
C PRO A 93 10.27 8.34 0.51
N SER A 94 9.02 8.06 0.12
CA SER A 94 8.45 8.44 -1.16
C SER A 94 7.07 9.09 -1.01
N MET A 95 6.63 9.79 -2.05
CA MET A 95 5.25 10.23 -2.20
C MET A 95 4.67 9.49 -3.39
N TYR A 96 3.43 9.00 -3.28
CA TYR A 96 2.81 8.16 -4.30
C TYR A 96 1.67 8.92 -4.97
N VAL A 97 1.80 9.10 -6.29
CA VAL A 97 0.69 9.59 -7.11
C VAL A 97 -0.21 8.39 -7.45
N HIS A 98 -1.47 8.50 -7.07
CA HIS A 98 -2.50 7.53 -7.41
C HIS A 98 -3.45 8.15 -8.43
N GLU A 99 -3.71 7.47 -9.53
CA GLU A 99 -4.60 7.97 -10.58
C GLU A 99 -5.66 6.91 -10.88
N VAL A 100 -6.92 7.34 -10.90
CA VAL A 100 -8.07 6.48 -11.17
C VAL A 100 -8.89 7.11 -12.29
N GLU A 101 -9.18 6.32 -13.30
CA GLU A 101 -10.15 6.66 -14.35
C GLU A 101 -11.48 5.98 -14.07
N PHE A 102 -12.58 6.74 -14.11
CA PHE A 102 -13.93 6.25 -13.93
C PHE A 102 -14.91 7.14 -14.71
N ASP A 103 -15.85 6.56 -15.46
CA ASP A 103 -16.88 7.27 -16.23
C ASP A 103 -16.34 8.42 -17.12
N GLY A 104 -15.19 8.22 -17.77
CA GLY A 104 -14.52 9.24 -18.60
C GLY A 104 -13.91 10.40 -17.80
N ARG A 105 -13.92 10.34 -16.46
CA ARG A 105 -13.26 11.27 -15.55
C ARG A 105 -11.97 10.65 -15.02
N ARG A 106 -11.06 11.51 -14.60
CA ARG A 106 -9.77 11.13 -14.01
C ARG A 106 -9.58 11.84 -12.68
N ARG A 107 -9.38 11.08 -11.62
CA ARG A 107 -9.00 11.59 -10.30
C ARG A 107 -7.53 11.28 -10.04
N ARG A 108 -6.78 12.29 -9.62
CA ARG A 108 -5.37 12.16 -9.22
C ARG A 108 -5.25 12.54 -7.76
N ASP A 109 -4.80 11.60 -6.96
CA ASP A 109 -4.64 11.69 -5.52
C ASP A 109 -3.15 11.58 -5.15
N LEU A 110 -2.80 12.07 -3.96
CA LEU A 110 -1.47 11.92 -3.38
C LEU A 110 -1.57 11.10 -2.10
N ILE A 111 -0.81 10.01 -2.03
CA ILE A 111 -0.63 9.24 -0.80
C ILE A 111 0.71 9.67 -0.20
N ALA A 112 0.63 10.35 0.94
CA ALA A 112 1.73 10.93 1.69
C ALA A 112 1.35 11.05 3.18
N ALA A 113 2.34 11.23 4.07
CA ALA A 113 2.09 11.52 5.46
C ALA A 113 1.64 12.97 5.58
N LEU A 114 0.54 13.23 6.30
CA LEU A 114 -0.07 14.55 6.43
C LEU A 114 -0.19 14.93 7.91
N ARG A 115 0.26 16.13 8.26
CA ARG A 115 -0.02 16.78 9.54
C ARG A 115 -0.74 18.11 9.26
N LEU A 116 -1.91 18.27 9.89
CA LEU A 116 -2.73 19.48 9.87
C LEU A 116 -2.50 20.32 11.13
#